data_AF-A0A212CAZ6-F1
#
_entry.id   AF-A0A212CAZ6-F1
#
_cell.length_a   1.000
_cell.length_b   1.000
_cell.length_c   1.000
_cell.angle_alpha   90.00
_cell.angle_beta   90.00
_cell.angle_gamma   90.00
#
_symmetry.space_group_name_H-M   'P 1'
#
loop_
_entity.id
_entity.type
_entity.pdbx_description
1 polymer ?
#
loop_
_entity_poly.entity_id
_entity_poly.type
_entity_poly.pdbx_seq_one_letter_code
_entity_poly.pdbx_strand_id
1 'polypeptide(L)'
;MQGEEGIAQLCVQRSSENPMQVSSTGNELAIRFKTDGSINGRGFNVSWRAVPGGCGGIFQAPSGEIHSPNYPSPYRSNTDCTWVIQVEKHHRVLLNFTDFDLEPQDSCIL
;
A
#
# COMPACT_ATOMS: atom_id res chain seq x y z
N MET A 1 12.35 2.80 -17.06
CA MET A 1 11.66 3.98 -16.52
C MET A 1 10.30 4.08 -17.20
N GLN A 2 9.32 3.40 -16.62
CA GLN A 2 7.89 3.66 -16.79
C GLN A 2 7.34 3.11 -15.49
N GLY A 3 7.07 4.01 -14.54
CA GLY A 3 6.56 3.63 -13.22
C GLY A 3 5.23 2.93 -13.45
N GLU A 4 5.14 1.67 -13.08
CA GLU A 4 3.83 1.04 -12.97
C GLU A 4 3.30 1.46 -11.61
N GLU A 5 2.32 2.37 -11.63
CA GLU A 5 1.50 2.73 -10.46
C GLU A 5 1.08 1.45 -9.75
N GLY A 6 1.36 1.37 -8.46
CA GLY A 6 1.18 0.14 -7.72
C GLY A 6 1.41 0.36 -6.24
N ILE A 7 0.57 -0.28 -5.43
CA ILE A 7 0.58 -0.11 -3.97
C ILE A 7 1.92 -0.47 -3.31
N ALA A 8 2.73 -1.33 -3.94
CA ALA A 8 4.10 -1.62 -3.52
C ALA A 8 4.89 -2.30 -4.64
N GLN A 9 6.19 -2.00 -4.73
CA GLN A 9 7.13 -2.74 -5.56
C GLN A 9 8.19 -3.40 -4.68
N LEU A 10 8.29 -4.73 -4.74
CA LEU A 10 9.14 -5.52 -3.86
C LEU A 10 10.16 -6.34 -4.66
N CYS A 11 11.44 -6.21 -4.30
CA CYS A 11 12.55 -6.99 -4.88
C CYS A 11 13.52 -7.55 -3.83
N VAL A 12 13.19 -7.42 -2.55
CA VAL A 12 14.10 -7.76 -1.44
C VAL A 12 13.80 -9.12 -0.84
N GLN A 13 14.83 -9.76 -0.30
CA GLN A 13 14.69 -11.02 0.44
C GLN A 13 14.28 -10.72 1.89
N ARG A 14 13.16 -11.30 2.35
CA ARG A 14 12.70 -11.23 3.73
C ARG A 14 12.50 -12.64 4.30
N SER A 15 12.67 -12.79 5.62
CA SER A 15 12.39 -14.05 6.30
C SER A 15 10.91 -14.41 6.21
N SER A 16 10.61 -15.71 6.07
CA SER A 16 9.24 -16.23 6.17
C SER A 16 8.61 -16.03 7.55
N GLU A 17 9.43 -15.81 8.59
CA GLU A 17 8.98 -15.53 9.96
C GLU A 17 8.51 -14.08 10.14
N ASN A 18 8.87 -13.17 9.22
CA ASN A 18 8.45 -11.77 9.24
C ASN A 18 8.15 -11.28 7.82
N PRO A 19 7.11 -11.79 7.15
CA PRO A 19 6.78 -11.41 5.77
C PRO A 19 6.33 -9.95 5.69
N MET A 20 6.61 -9.27 4.58
CA MET A 20 6.14 -7.89 4.37
C MET A 20 4.62 -7.85 4.31
N GLN A 21 4.05 -6.87 5.01
CA GLN A 21 2.63 -6.61 4.99
C GLN A 21 2.34 -5.35 4.19
N VAL A 22 1.41 -5.49 3.25
CA VAL A 22 0.81 -4.42 2.47
C VAL A 22 -0.69 -4.66 2.44
N SER A 23 -1.47 -3.59 2.44
CA SER A 23 -2.93 -3.66 2.45
C SER A 23 -3.46 -2.92 1.22
N SER A 24 -4.43 -3.52 0.54
CA SER A 24 -5.16 -2.86 -0.55
C SER A 24 -6.09 -1.78 0.00
N THR A 25 -6.49 -0.89 -0.88
CA THR A 25 -7.48 0.17 -0.59
C THR A 25 -8.90 -0.25 -0.99
N GLY A 26 -9.05 -1.42 -1.60
CA GLY A 26 -10.33 -2.03 -1.97
C GLY A 26 -10.30 -3.55 -1.89
N ASN A 27 -11.30 -4.19 -2.48
CA ASN A 27 -11.50 -5.64 -2.44
C ASN A 27 -10.79 -6.40 -3.56
N GLU A 28 -9.99 -5.72 -4.38
CA GLU A 28 -9.26 -6.29 -5.50
C GLU A 28 -7.77 -5.96 -5.38
N LEU A 29 -6.92 -6.91 -5.76
CA LEU A 29 -5.48 -6.76 -5.78
C LEU A 29 -4.90 -7.58 -6.92
N ALA A 30 -4.03 -6.96 -7.72
CA ALA A 30 -3.29 -7.62 -8.78
C ALA A 30 -1.83 -7.79 -8.37
N ILE A 31 -1.27 -8.98 -8.57
CA ILE A 31 0.15 -9.25 -8.37
C ILE A 31 0.81 -9.42 -9.73
N ARG A 32 1.81 -8.60 -10.01
CA ARG A 32 2.65 -8.74 -11.19
C ARG A 32 4.06 -9.16 -10.81
N PHE A 33 4.46 -10.34 -11.27
CA PHE A 33 5.82 -10.83 -11.12
C PHE A 33 6.61 -10.56 -12.40
N LYS A 34 7.77 -9.91 -12.26
CA LYS A 34 8.65 -9.53 -13.37
C LYS A 34 10.09 -9.94 -13.05
N THR A 35 10.72 -10.65 -13.99
CA THR A 35 12.11 -11.09 -13.91
C THR A 35 12.88 -10.68 -15.16
N ASP A 36 14.21 -10.78 -15.11
CA ASP A 36 15.07 -10.68 -16.29
C ASP A 36 15.70 -12.05 -16.63
N GLY A 37 16.62 -12.07 -17.60
CA GLY A 37 17.29 -13.30 -18.08
C GLY A 37 18.46 -13.78 -17.21
N SER A 38 18.70 -13.16 -16.06
CA SER A 38 19.84 -13.43 -15.18
C SER A 38 19.40 -13.61 -13.72
N ILE A 39 20.19 -14.35 -12.92
CA ILE A 39 20.00 -14.57 -11.47
C ILE A 39 18.58 -15.03 -11.09
N ASN A 40 18.41 -16.35 -10.92
CA ASN A 40 17.13 -16.94 -10.50
C ASN A 40 17.06 -17.15 -8.98
N GLY A 41 15.85 -17.04 -8.43
CA GLY A 41 15.55 -17.36 -7.03
C GLY A 41 14.34 -18.29 -6.89
N ARG A 42 13.96 -18.62 -5.65
CA ARG A 42 12.79 -19.46 -5.36
C ARG A 42 11.44 -18.77 -5.63
N GLY A 43 11.46 -17.47 -5.95
CA GLY A 43 10.25 -16.67 -6.12
C GLY A 43 9.73 -16.12 -4.80
N PHE A 44 8.41 -15.92 -4.73
CA PHE A 44 7.71 -15.38 -3.57
C PHE A 44 6.60 -16.32 -3.11
N ASN A 45 6.25 -16.24 -1.83
CA ASN A 45 5.05 -16.85 -1.27
C ASN A 45 4.24 -15.74 -0.62
N VAL A 46 2.94 -15.67 -0.94
CA VAL A 46 2.04 -14.63 -0.46
C VAL A 46 0.80 -15.31 0.11
N SER A 47 0.36 -14.80 1.26
CA SER A 47 -0.94 -15.09 1.84
C SER A 47 -1.71 -13.78 1.98
N TRP A 48 -3.03 -13.87 1.93
CA TRP A 48 -3.91 -12.72 2.03
C TRP A 48 -5.03 -13.01 3.02
N ARG A 49 -5.57 -11.96 3.61
CA ARG A 49 -6.78 -12.00 4.42
C ARG A 49 -7.60 -10.75 4.14
N ALA A 50 -8.92 -10.89 4.15
CA ALA A 50 -9.79 -9.73 4.11
C ALA A 50 -9.62 -8.91 5.40
N VAL A 51 -9.44 -7.60 5.26
CA VAL A 51 -9.46 -6.65 6.38
C VAL A 51 -10.88 -6.10 6.50
N PRO A 52 -11.56 -6.26 7.65
CA PRO A 52 -12.87 -5.66 7.88
C PRO A 52 -12.82 -4.14 7.64
N GLY A 53 -13.85 -3.59 7.01
CA GLY A 53 -13.90 -2.15 6.67
C GLY A 53 -13.35 -1.81 5.28
N GLY A 54 -12.62 -2.73 4.62
CA GLY A 54 -12.26 -2.60 3.20
C GLY A 54 -11.10 -1.62 2.89
N CYS A 55 -10.45 -1.07 3.90
CA CYS A 55 -9.29 -0.19 3.78
C CYS A 55 -8.44 -0.21 5.07
N GLY A 56 -7.29 0.46 5.06
CA GLY A 56 -6.39 0.54 6.20
C GLY A 56 -5.51 -0.70 6.35
N GLY A 57 -4.85 -0.81 7.50
CA GLY A 57 -3.94 -1.91 7.83
C GLY A 57 -2.48 -1.47 7.96
N ILE A 58 -1.56 -2.42 7.82
CA ILE A 58 -0.12 -2.16 7.99
C ILE A 58 0.52 -1.98 6.61
N PHE A 59 1.40 -0.99 6.50
CA PHE A 59 2.24 -0.75 5.33
C PHE A 59 3.71 -0.88 5.73
N GLN A 60 4.39 -1.92 5.23
CA GLN A 60 5.80 -2.21 5.50
C GLN A 60 6.69 -2.17 4.25
N ALA A 61 6.12 -1.88 3.08
CA ALA A 61 6.92 -1.75 1.87
C ALA A 61 7.85 -0.52 1.97
N PRO A 62 9.08 -0.58 1.42
CA PRO A 62 10.01 0.56 1.47
C PRO A 62 9.49 1.81 0.72
N SER A 63 8.63 1.59 -0.27
CA SER A 63 7.97 2.62 -1.07
C SER A 63 6.70 2.06 -1.71
N GLY A 64 5.76 2.94 -2.01
CA GLY A 64 4.52 2.60 -2.72
C GLY A 64 3.48 3.68 -2.49
N GLU A 65 2.23 3.34 -2.80
CA GLU A 65 1.11 4.28 -2.79
C GLU A 65 0.00 3.80 -1.86
N ILE A 66 -0.65 4.76 -1.22
CA ILE A 66 -1.85 4.55 -0.42
C ILE A 66 -2.93 5.43 -1.02
N HIS A 67 -4.08 4.85 -1.32
CA HIS A 67 -5.24 5.54 -1.86
C HIS A 67 -6.42 5.48 -0.89
N SER A 68 -7.37 6.39 -1.06
CA SER A 68 -8.69 6.28 -0.45
C SER A 68 -9.43 5.04 -1.00
N PRO A 69 -10.40 4.50 -0.24
CA PRO A 69 -11.19 3.39 -0.77
C PRO A 69 -12.02 3.82 -1.98
N ASN A 70 -12.03 2.95 -2.98
CA ASN A 70 -12.63 3.16 -4.31
C ASN A 70 -11.92 4.18 -5.22
N TYR A 71 -10.79 4.76 -4.83
CA TYR A 71 -10.00 5.63 -5.70
C TYR A 71 -9.77 4.97 -7.07
N PRO A 72 -9.97 5.68 -8.20
CA PRO A 72 -10.16 7.13 -8.34
C PRO A 72 -11.61 7.62 -8.17
N SER A 73 -12.55 6.74 -7.83
CA SER A 73 -13.93 7.15 -7.50
C SER A 73 -14.02 7.69 -6.07
N PRO A 74 -15.05 8.50 -5.76
CA PRO A 74 -15.25 9.02 -4.41
C PRO A 74 -15.33 7.92 -3.35
N TYR A 75 -14.78 8.20 -2.17
CA TYR A 75 -14.95 7.35 -0.99
C TYR A 75 -16.40 7.39 -0.51
N ARG A 76 -16.83 6.35 0.22
CA ARG A 76 -18.19 6.28 0.77
C ARG A 76 -18.30 7.12 2.04
N SER A 77 -19.47 7.70 2.32
CA SER A 77 -19.72 8.37 3.60
C SER A 77 -19.55 7.39 4.78
N ASN A 78 -19.10 7.90 5.93
CA ASN A 78 -18.79 7.12 7.14
C ASN A 78 -17.68 6.07 6.92
N THR A 79 -16.73 6.35 6.04
CA THR A 79 -15.52 5.54 5.88
C THR A 79 -14.54 5.88 7.01
N ASP A 80 -14.05 4.85 7.71
CA ASP A 80 -13.01 4.95 8.73
C ASP A 80 -11.83 4.04 8.36
N CYS A 81 -10.75 4.64 7.88
CA CYS A 81 -9.54 3.93 7.45
C CYS A 81 -8.34 4.39 8.28
N THR A 82 -7.60 3.43 8.84
CA THR A 82 -6.35 3.71 9.55
C THR A 82 -5.22 2.90 8.93
N TRP A 83 -4.15 3.59 8.52
CA TRP A 83 -2.92 2.96 8.05
C TRP A 83 -1.79 3.15 9.06
N VAL A 84 -1.12 2.04 9.38
CA VAL A 84 0.08 2.03 10.24
C VAL A 84 1.29 1.82 9.35
N ILE A 85 2.02 2.90 9.06
CA ILE A 85 3.26 2.85 8.28
C ILE A 85 4.41 2.48 9.21
N GLN A 86 5.01 1.31 9.00
CA GLN A 86 6.12 0.80 9.81
C GLN A 86 7.39 0.74 8.96
N VAL A 87 8.41 1.45 9.41
CA VAL A 87 9.73 1.48 8.76
C VAL A 87 10.79 0.86 9.67
N GLU A 88 11.83 0.31 9.07
CA GLU A 88 12.96 -0.24 9.80
C GLU A 88 13.70 0.83 10.61
N LYS A 89 14.47 0.41 11.62
CA LYS A 89 15.27 1.33 12.44
C LYS A 89 16.15 2.20 11.55
N HIS A 90 16.31 3.46 11.93
CA HIS A 90 17.11 4.48 11.22
C HIS A 90 16.55 4.92 9.86
N HIS A 91 15.33 4.51 9.49
CA HIS A 91 14.62 5.05 8.33
C HIS A 91 13.62 6.13 8.76
N ARG A 92 13.18 6.95 7.78
CA ARG A 92 12.17 8.00 7.97
C ARG A 92 11.11 7.87 6.89
N VAL A 93 9.88 8.22 7.23
CA VAL A 93 8.77 8.27 6.28
C VAL A 93 8.77 9.64 5.61
N LEU A 94 8.71 9.64 4.28
CA LEU A 94 8.36 10.80 3.48
C LEU A 94 6.96 10.54 2.90
N LEU A 95 6.00 11.38 3.24
CA LEU A 95 4.62 11.27 2.76
C LEU A 95 4.33 12.46 1.83
N ASN A 96 3.84 12.17 0.63
CA ASN A 96 3.49 13.16 -0.37
C ASN A 96 2.06 12.91 -0.84
N PHE A 97 1.22 13.93 -0.79
CA PHE A 97 -0.13 13.88 -1.34
C PHE A 97 -0.07 14.27 -2.82
N THR A 98 -0.41 13.33 -3.70
CA THR A 98 -0.42 13.54 -5.16
C THR A 98 -1.80 13.91 -5.69
N ASP A 99 -2.86 13.47 -5.00
CA ASP A 99 -4.25 13.85 -5.23
C ASP A 99 -4.97 13.95 -3.87
N PHE A 100 -5.78 14.99 -3.69
CA PHE A 100 -6.45 15.27 -2.42
C PHE A 100 -7.77 16.03 -2.66
N ASP A 101 -8.88 15.32 -2.48
CA ASP A 101 -10.25 15.85 -2.57
C ASP A 101 -11.10 15.26 -1.44
N LEU A 102 -11.62 16.14 -0.57
CA LEU A 102 -12.41 15.78 0.61
C LEU A 102 -13.66 16.67 0.72
N GLU A 103 -14.65 16.25 1.50
CA GLU A 103 -15.84 17.06 1.79
C GLU A 103 -15.44 18.42 2.41
N PRO A 104 -16.02 19.54 1.94
CA PRO A 104 -15.74 20.85 2.52
C PRO A 104 -16.32 20.94 3.93
N GLN A 105 -15.50 21.31 4.93
CA GLN A 105 -15.96 21.52 6.30
C GLN A 105 -15.37 22.82 6.86
N ASP A 106 -16.23 23.74 7.30
CA ASP A 106 -15.85 25.07 7.81
C ASP A 106 -14.95 25.03 9.06
N SER A 107 -14.86 23.89 9.74
CA SER A 107 -14.07 23.69 10.97
C SER A 107 -12.79 22.86 10.79
N CYS A 108 -12.56 22.29 9.61
CA CYS A 108 -11.28 21.67 9.25
C CYS A 108 -10.51 22.62 8.34
N ILE A 109 -10.09 23.75 8.90
CA ILE A 109 -9.18 24.68 8.23
C ILE A 109 -7.76 24.31 8.67
N LEU A 110 -6.88 24.16 7.68
CA LEU A 110 -5.42 24.00 7.84
C LEU A 110 -4.80 25.17 8.61
#